data_AF-A0A438EMR4-F1
#
_entry.id   AF-A0A438EMR4-F1
#
_cell.length_a   1.000
_cell.length_b   1.000
_cell.length_c   1.000
_cell.angle_alpha   90.00
_cell.angle_beta   90.00
_cell.angle_gamma   90.00
#
_symmetry.space_group_name_H-M   'P 1'
#
loop_
_entity.id
_entity.type
_entity.pdbx_description
1 polymer ?
#
loop_
_entity_poly.entity_id
_entity_poly.type
_entity_poly.pdbx_seq_one_letter_code
_entity_poly.pdbx_strand_id
1 'polypeptide(L)'
;MELRPRYTTSTETKVVCKLQQALYGLKQSPRAWFGRFSLEEIRIQAKQLRPYTIYKHKVGKYVLDILTEVGMLVCKPVDTPIVQNHILEEYSDQAPTDKRRYQRLVGKLMYLSHTRPNIAYVVSIVSQFMHNPSEDHMDAVIRILRYLKFSPGKGLLFSKNGHLRINASTDADWTGNISDRRSTSGYFMFVGGNLVT
;
A
#
# COMPACT_ATOMS: atom_id res chain seq x y z
N MET A 1 -39.56 -12.67 -11.12
CA MET A 1 -39.83 -11.57 -10.17
C MET A 1 -39.38 -10.28 -10.85
N GLU A 2 -40.34 -9.40 -11.15
CA GLU A 2 -40.20 -8.29 -12.09
C GLU A 2 -39.38 -7.11 -11.52
N LEU A 3 -38.63 -6.46 -12.40
CA LEU A 3 -37.77 -5.31 -12.11
C LEU A 3 -38.56 -3.99 -12.15
N ARG A 4 -38.24 -3.05 -11.25
CA ARG A 4 -38.82 -1.69 -11.25
C ARG A 4 -38.25 -0.81 -12.38
N PRO A 5 -39.05 0.10 -12.99
CA PRO A 5 -38.69 0.82 -14.20
C PRO A 5 -37.96 2.14 -13.88
N ARG A 6 -36.66 2.23 -14.20
CA ARG A 6 -35.91 3.46 -14.57
C ARG A 6 -34.40 3.20 -14.76
N TYR A 7 -34.05 2.30 -15.68
CA TYR A 7 -32.68 2.23 -16.18
C TYR A 7 -32.72 2.05 -17.70
N THR A 8 -32.34 3.09 -18.43
CA THR A 8 -32.05 3.01 -19.85
C THR A 8 -30.72 2.28 -20.03
N THR A 9 -30.73 1.23 -20.85
CA THR A 9 -29.52 0.53 -21.29
C THR A 9 -28.71 1.46 -22.21
N SER A 10 -27.66 2.08 -21.68
CA SER A 10 -26.60 2.66 -22.51
C SER A 10 -25.59 1.56 -22.83
N THR A 11 -25.55 1.17 -24.09
CA THR A 11 -24.54 0.31 -24.71
C THR A 11 -23.17 0.99 -24.67
N GLU A 12 -22.46 0.84 -23.56
CA GLU A 12 -21.00 0.90 -23.52
C GLU A 12 -20.57 -0.18 -22.53
N THR A 13 -19.72 -1.10 -22.96
CA THR A 13 -19.20 -2.20 -22.14
C THR A 13 -18.31 -1.65 -21.03
N LYS A 14 -18.91 -1.05 -20.00
CA LYS A 14 -18.31 -0.85 -18.69
C LYS A 14 -18.30 -2.19 -18.00
N VAL A 15 -17.21 -2.93 -18.16
CA VAL A 15 -17.00 -4.20 -17.47
C VAL A 15 -16.73 -3.88 -16.00
N VAL A 16 -17.76 -3.89 -15.18
CA VAL A 16 -17.62 -3.83 -13.72
C VAL A 16 -17.25 -5.24 -13.26
N CYS A 17 -15.99 -5.43 -12.86
CA CYS A 17 -15.53 -6.70 -12.31
C CYS A 17 -16.03 -6.81 -10.87
N LYS A 18 -16.90 -7.79 -10.59
CA LYS A 18 -17.35 -8.11 -9.24
C LYS A 18 -16.28 -8.99 -8.58
N LEU A 19 -15.60 -8.44 -7.56
CA LEU A 19 -14.64 -9.20 -6.76
C LEU A 19 -15.41 -10.25 -5.94
N GLN A 20 -15.03 -11.53 -6.00
CA GLN A 20 -15.68 -12.58 -5.21
C GLN A 20 -15.14 -12.68 -3.78
N GLN A 21 -13.98 -12.07 -3.50
CA GLN A 21 -13.36 -12.08 -2.18
C GLN A 21 -12.40 -10.88 -2.03
N ALA A 22 -12.56 -10.08 -0.98
CA ALA A 22 -11.66 -8.97 -0.66
C ALA A 22 -10.30 -9.53 -0.24
N LEU A 23 -9.22 -9.10 -0.92
CA LEU A 23 -7.88 -9.63 -0.66
C LEU A 23 -7.33 -9.14 0.70
N TYR A 24 -7.71 -7.94 1.15
CA TYR A 24 -7.35 -7.37 2.45
C TYR A 24 -8.42 -6.34 2.84
N GLY A 25 -8.95 -6.39 4.07
CA GLY A 25 -9.89 -5.39 4.60
C GLY A 25 -9.20 -4.03 4.76
N LEU A 26 -9.19 -3.26 3.68
CA LEU A 26 -8.37 -2.06 3.51
C LEU A 26 -8.80 -0.97 4.51
N LYS A 27 -7.85 -0.19 5.04
CA LYS A 27 -8.10 1.04 5.83
C LYS A 27 -7.40 2.18 5.09
N GLN A 28 -8.10 3.26 4.72
CA GLN A 28 -7.55 4.33 3.87
C GLN A 28 -6.24 4.95 4.41
N SER A 29 -5.32 5.30 3.49
CA SER A 29 -4.27 6.31 3.68
C SER A 29 -4.61 7.60 2.92
N PRO A 30 -3.99 8.75 3.27
CA PRO A 30 -4.33 10.05 2.70
C PRO A 30 -4.16 10.10 1.17
N ARG A 31 -5.27 10.37 0.45
CA ARG A 31 -5.36 10.43 -1.03
C ARG A 31 -4.36 11.38 -1.70
N ALA A 32 -3.90 12.41 -0.98
CA ALA A 32 -3.00 13.44 -1.51
C ALA A 32 -1.60 12.91 -1.89
N TRP A 33 -1.16 11.81 -1.28
CA TRP A 33 0.18 11.27 -1.54
C TRP A 33 0.23 10.44 -2.82
N PHE A 34 -0.82 9.69 -3.14
CA PHE A 34 -0.85 8.78 -4.29
C PHE A 34 -0.91 9.48 -5.65
N GLY A 35 -1.60 10.63 -5.73
CA GLY A 35 -1.83 11.31 -7.01
C GLY A 35 -0.58 11.89 -7.68
N ARG A 36 0.39 12.41 -6.91
CA ARG A 36 1.61 13.03 -7.47
C ARG A 36 2.67 12.01 -7.88
N PHE A 37 2.77 10.88 -7.17
CA PHE A 37 3.80 9.86 -7.44
C PHE A 37 3.40 8.89 -8.56
N SER A 38 2.09 8.62 -8.76
CA SER A 38 1.58 7.80 -9.87
C SER A 38 2.06 8.31 -11.24
N LEU A 39 2.19 9.63 -11.42
CA LEU A 39 2.68 10.23 -12.67
C LEU A 39 4.17 9.96 -12.93
N GLU A 40 5.00 9.88 -11.88
CA GLU A 40 6.42 9.55 -12.02
C GLU A 40 6.63 8.06 -12.34
N GLU A 41 5.80 7.18 -11.80
CA GLU A 41 5.81 5.75 -12.14
C GLU A 41 5.42 5.52 -13.60
N ILE A 42 4.38 6.23 -14.08
CA ILE A 42 3.99 6.25 -15.50
C ILE A 42 5.13 6.81 -16.37
N ARG A 43 5.83 7.86 -15.93
CA ARG A 43 7.00 8.42 -16.66
C ARG A 43 8.16 7.42 -16.72
N ILE A 44 8.43 6.69 -15.65
CA ILE A 44 9.45 5.62 -15.63
C ILE A 44 9.08 4.52 -16.63
N GLN A 45 7.80 4.14 -16.68
CA GLN A 45 7.30 3.16 -17.64
C GLN A 45 7.33 3.66 -19.10
N ALA A 46 7.06 4.95 -19.33
CA ALA A 46 7.20 5.57 -20.65
C ALA A 46 8.67 5.60 -21.12
N LYS A 47 9.63 5.81 -20.21
CA LYS A 47 11.08 5.72 -20.51
C LYS A 47 11.54 4.29 -20.82
N GLN A 48 10.78 3.27 -20.42
CA GLN A 48 11.04 1.84 -20.58
C GLN A 48 10.64 1.27 -21.96
N LEU A 49 10.15 2.09 -22.88
CA LEU A 49 9.85 1.68 -24.27
C LEU A 49 11.09 1.30 -25.10
N ARG A 50 12.31 1.40 -24.53
CA ARG A 50 13.54 0.95 -25.21
C ARG A 50 13.61 -0.58 -25.25
N PRO A 51 14.02 -1.19 -26.37
CA PRO A 51 14.11 -2.64 -26.47
C PRO A 51 15.20 -3.16 -25.51
N TYR A 52 14.92 -4.27 -24.81
CA TYR A 52 15.85 -5.10 -24.01
C TYR A 52 16.10 -4.78 -22.51
N THR A 53 15.30 -3.97 -21.81
CA THR A 53 15.58 -3.68 -20.37
C THR A 53 14.51 -4.19 -19.41
N ILE A 54 14.86 -5.17 -18.57
CA ILE A 54 14.15 -5.48 -17.32
C ILE A 54 14.59 -4.45 -16.28
N TYR A 55 13.65 -3.66 -15.75
CA TYR A 55 13.99 -2.71 -14.69
C TYR A 55 13.63 -3.29 -13.34
N LYS A 56 14.65 -3.42 -12.48
CA LYS A 56 14.49 -3.73 -11.06
C LYS A 56 14.69 -2.44 -10.29
N HIS A 57 13.65 -1.97 -9.60
CA HIS A 57 13.80 -0.80 -8.75
C HIS A 57 14.81 -1.12 -7.63
N LYS A 58 15.84 -0.28 -7.44
CA LYS A 58 16.92 -0.50 -6.46
C LYS A 58 16.46 -0.09 -5.05
N VAL A 59 15.43 -0.77 -4.55
CA VAL A 59 14.78 -0.52 -3.24
C VAL A 59 15.68 -0.93 -2.06
N GLY A 60 16.58 -1.89 -2.27
CA GLY A 60 17.34 -2.50 -1.18
C GLY A 60 18.27 -1.57 -0.41
N LYS A 61 18.88 -0.58 -1.06
CA LYS A 61 19.74 0.38 -0.35
C LYS A 61 18.93 1.23 0.64
N TYR A 62 17.78 1.73 0.20
CA TYR A 62 16.92 2.55 1.05
C TYR A 62 16.39 1.79 2.28
N VAL A 63 16.00 0.52 2.10
CA VAL A 63 15.59 -0.34 3.22
C VAL A 63 16.74 -0.54 4.22
N LEU A 64 17.95 -0.79 3.74
CA LEU A 64 19.14 -0.94 4.59
C LEU A 64 19.48 0.36 5.33
N ASP A 65 19.38 1.51 4.67
CA ASP A 65 19.63 2.82 5.30
C ASP A 65 18.63 3.08 6.44
N ILE A 66 17.34 2.76 6.24
CA ILE A 66 16.32 2.85 7.30
C ILE A 66 16.66 1.90 8.46
N LEU A 67 16.99 0.64 8.18
CA LEU A 67 17.32 -0.34 9.21
C LEU A 67 18.58 0.05 10.01
N THR A 68 19.55 0.69 9.34
CA THR A 68 20.77 1.19 9.98
C THR A 68 20.46 2.35 10.91
N GLU A 69 19.66 3.32 10.46
CA GLU A 69 19.26 4.47 11.28
C GLU A 69 18.51 4.06 12.56
N VAL A 70 17.68 3.01 12.49
CA VAL A 70 16.90 2.50 13.64
C VAL A 70 17.71 1.50 14.48
N GLY A 71 18.91 1.09 14.05
CA GLY A 71 19.72 0.09 14.75
C GLY A 71 19.18 -1.34 14.65
N MET A 72 18.39 -1.64 13.62
CA MET A 72 17.67 -2.91 13.44
C MET A 72 18.36 -3.89 12.47
N LEU A 73 19.61 -3.65 12.08
CA LEU A 73 20.33 -4.54 11.17
C LEU A 73 20.47 -5.97 11.70
N VAL A 74 20.49 -6.18 13.02
CA VAL A 74 20.65 -7.50 13.66
C VAL A 74 19.30 -8.11 14.11
N CYS A 75 18.16 -7.44 13.88
CA CYS A 75 16.86 -7.90 14.40
C CYS A 75 16.39 -9.23 13.77
N LYS A 76 15.65 -10.07 14.49
CA LYS A 76 15.05 -11.29 13.90
C LYS A 76 13.95 -10.90 12.89
N PRO A 77 14.00 -11.38 11.64
CA PRO A 77 12.99 -11.07 10.63
C PRO A 77 11.65 -11.73 10.96
N VAL A 78 10.58 -11.23 10.35
CA VAL A 78 9.21 -11.74 10.49
C VAL A 78 8.61 -11.93 9.11
N ASP A 79 7.81 -12.98 8.91
CA ASP A 79 7.28 -13.34 7.59
C ASP A 79 6.07 -12.52 7.15
N THR A 80 5.34 -11.91 8.10
CA THR A 80 4.18 -11.08 7.81
C THR A 80 4.33 -9.65 8.32
N PRO A 81 3.95 -8.63 7.52
CA PRO A 81 4.08 -7.22 7.92
C PRO A 81 3.08 -6.82 9.03
N ILE A 82 1.97 -7.56 9.17
CA ILE A 82 0.94 -7.36 10.18
C ILE A 82 0.38 -8.72 10.62
N VAL A 83 -0.21 -8.80 11.81
CA VAL A 83 -0.96 -9.97 12.27
C VAL A 83 -2.35 -9.95 11.62
N GLN A 84 -2.88 -11.10 11.21
CA GLN A 84 -4.25 -11.17 10.69
C GLN A 84 -5.25 -10.76 11.79
N ASN A 85 -6.28 -9.99 11.43
CA ASN A 85 -7.28 -9.45 12.37
C ASN A 85 -6.70 -8.58 13.49
N HIS A 86 -5.52 -7.98 13.29
CA HIS A 86 -5.04 -7.03 14.30
C HIS A 86 -5.98 -5.83 14.37
N ILE A 87 -6.24 -5.38 15.59
CA ILE A 87 -7.04 -4.21 15.89
C ILE A 87 -6.06 -3.20 16.49
N LEU A 88 -5.74 -2.15 15.73
CA LEU A 88 -5.13 -0.93 16.29
C LEU A 88 -6.26 0.05 16.53
N GLU A 89 -6.54 0.29 17.80
CA GLU A 89 -7.53 1.22 18.29
C GLU A 89 -6.86 2.29 19.14
N GLU A 90 -7.48 3.45 19.24
CA GLU A 90 -7.11 4.48 20.20
C GLU A 90 -7.85 4.18 21.51
N TYR A 91 -7.10 3.94 22.59
CA TYR A 91 -7.65 3.81 23.94
C TYR A 91 -7.17 4.97 24.81
N SER A 92 -7.97 5.36 25.80
CA SER A 92 -7.66 6.49 26.70
C SER A 92 -6.35 6.31 27.48
N ASP A 93 -5.94 5.07 27.73
CA ASP A 93 -4.85 4.73 28.65
C ASP A 93 -3.57 4.28 27.92
N GLN A 94 -3.45 4.60 26.63
CA GLN A 94 -2.30 4.19 25.83
C GLN A 94 -1.02 4.91 26.27
N ALA A 95 0.05 4.13 26.45
CA ALA A 95 1.38 4.66 26.65
C ALA A 95 1.78 5.50 25.41
N PRO A 96 2.02 6.81 25.56
CA PRO A 96 2.38 7.66 24.45
C PRO A 96 3.80 7.34 24.01
N THR A 97 4.03 7.41 22.71
CA THR A 97 5.38 7.24 22.14
C THR A 97 5.91 8.55 21.54
N ASP A 98 7.18 8.56 21.13
CA ASP A 98 7.77 9.72 20.46
C ASP A 98 7.12 9.94 19.09
N LYS A 99 6.23 10.94 19.06
CA LYS A 99 5.50 11.37 17.86
C LYS A 99 6.42 11.75 16.71
N ARG A 100 7.54 12.44 16.95
CA ARG A 100 8.44 12.86 15.86
C ARG A 100 9.12 11.64 15.23
N ARG A 101 9.55 10.70 16.08
CA ARG A 101 10.14 9.44 15.63
C ARG A 101 9.15 8.61 14.82
N TYR A 102 7.92 8.46 15.32
CA TYR A 102 6.84 7.76 14.63
C TYR A 102 6.58 8.36 13.24
N GLN A 103 6.34 9.68 13.18
CA GLN A 103 6.04 10.38 11.93
C GLN A 103 7.15 10.25 10.89
N ARG A 104 8.41 10.36 11.32
CA ARG A 104 9.58 10.19 10.44
C ARG A 104 9.65 8.78 9.85
N LEU A 105 9.39 7.74 10.66
CA LEU A 105 9.41 6.35 10.20
C LEU A 105 8.24 6.04 9.27
N VAL A 106 7.02 6.44 9.63
CA VAL A 106 5.84 6.22 8.79
C VAL A 106 5.96 6.97 7.46
N GLY A 107 6.53 8.19 7.45
CA GLY A 107 6.81 8.91 6.20
C GLY A 107 7.77 8.17 5.27
N LYS A 108 8.84 7.58 5.82
CA LYS A 108 9.78 6.73 5.06
C LYS A 108 9.13 5.45 4.55
N LEU A 109 8.28 4.82 5.35
CA LEU A 109 7.52 3.63 4.96
C LEU A 109 6.48 3.95 3.88
N MET A 110 5.86 5.13 3.92
CA MET A 110 4.95 5.61 2.88
C MET A 110 5.66 5.87 1.56
N TYR A 111 6.89 6.38 1.58
CA TYR A 111 7.71 6.43 0.36
C TYR A 111 8.00 5.01 -0.16
N LEU A 112 8.40 4.11 0.73
CA LEU A 112 8.74 2.73 0.37
C LEU A 112 7.56 1.94 -0.21
N SER A 113 6.33 2.16 0.26
CA SER A 113 5.14 1.42 -0.17
C SER A 113 4.81 1.58 -1.65
N HIS A 114 5.23 2.68 -2.29
CA HIS A 114 5.06 2.90 -3.73
C HIS A 114 5.91 1.90 -4.53
N THR A 115 7.18 1.76 -4.15
CA THR A 115 8.12 0.82 -4.80
C THR A 115 7.97 -0.63 -4.32
N ARG A 116 7.16 -0.83 -3.27
CA ARG A 116 7.00 -2.08 -2.55
C ARG A 116 5.54 -2.25 -2.06
N PRO A 117 4.59 -2.52 -2.97
CA PRO A 117 3.16 -2.48 -2.66
C PRO A 117 2.71 -3.54 -1.65
N ASN A 118 3.51 -4.58 -1.42
CA ASN A 118 3.25 -5.62 -0.41
C ASN A 118 3.17 -5.09 1.04
N ILE A 119 3.67 -3.87 1.32
CA ILE A 119 3.51 -3.21 2.62
C ILE A 119 2.46 -2.09 2.61
N ALA A 120 1.91 -1.73 1.45
CA ALA A 120 1.06 -0.54 1.29
C ALA A 120 -0.16 -0.55 2.21
N TYR A 121 -0.80 -1.71 2.36
CA TYR A 121 -1.94 -1.89 3.27
C TYR A 121 -1.56 -1.62 4.73
N VAL A 122 -0.46 -2.21 5.21
CA VAL A 122 -0.08 -2.04 6.62
C VAL A 122 0.37 -0.61 6.89
N VAL A 123 1.08 -0.01 5.94
CA VAL A 123 1.48 1.41 5.99
C VAL A 123 0.26 2.32 6.03
N SER A 124 -0.82 1.98 5.31
CA SER A 124 -2.03 2.80 5.33
C SER A 124 -2.71 2.82 6.69
N ILE A 125 -2.72 1.68 7.39
CA ILE A 125 -3.25 1.60 8.76
C ILE A 125 -2.42 2.45 9.73
N VAL A 126 -1.11 2.23 9.80
CA VAL A 126 -0.25 2.97 10.75
C VAL A 126 -0.22 4.48 10.45
N SER A 127 -0.45 4.89 9.20
CA SER A 127 -0.53 6.31 8.84
C SER A 127 -1.68 7.09 9.47
N GLN A 128 -2.68 6.41 10.02
CA GLN A 128 -3.84 7.06 10.66
C GLN A 128 -3.48 7.64 12.04
N PHE A 129 -2.52 7.03 12.73
CA PHE A 129 -2.13 7.40 14.10
C PHE A 129 -0.99 8.44 14.13
N MET A 130 -0.78 9.18 13.05
CA MET A 130 0.28 10.19 12.94
C MET A 130 0.10 11.36 13.91
N HIS A 131 -1.13 11.63 14.35
CA HIS A 131 -1.44 12.75 15.22
C HIS A 131 -1.21 12.41 16.71
N ASN A 132 -1.50 11.18 17.11
CA ASN A 132 -1.38 10.68 18.48
C ASN A 132 -0.94 9.20 18.50
N PRO A 133 0.37 8.90 18.30
CA PRO A 133 0.86 7.53 18.28
C PRO A 133 1.07 6.96 19.70
N SER A 134 0.89 5.64 19.84
CA SER A 134 1.07 4.87 21.07
C SER A 134 2.23 3.88 20.92
N GLU A 135 2.64 3.24 22.01
CA GLU A 135 3.63 2.15 21.94
C GLU A 135 3.19 1.00 21.03
N ASP A 136 1.92 0.60 21.05
CA ASP A 136 1.36 -0.42 20.15
C ASP A 136 1.51 -0.03 18.67
N HIS A 137 1.28 1.26 18.36
CA HIS A 137 1.49 1.79 17.02
C HIS A 137 2.97 1.69 16.60
N MET A 138 3.90 1.98 17.51
CA MET A 138 5.33 1.83 17.24
C MET A 138 5.75 0.37 17.06
N ASP A 139 5.20 -0.54 17.84
CA ASP A 139 5.46 -1.98 17.69
C ASP A 139 4.99 -2.51 16.34
N ALA A 140 3.85 -2.01 15.84
CA ALA A 140 3.40 -2.30 14.48
C ALA A 140 4.41 -1.80 13.43
N VAL A 141 4.93 -0.57 13.57
CA VAL A 141 5.97 -0.02 12.68
C VAL A 141 7.26 -0.85 12.74
N ILE A 142 7.69 -1.25 13.94
CA ILE A 142 8.87 -2.11 14.15
C ILE A 142 8.65 -3.47 13.47
N ARG A 143 7.45 -4.06 13.56
CA ARG A 143 7.12 -5.30 12.85
C ARG A 143 7.27 -5.16 11.33
N ILE A 144 6.80 -4.06 10.75
CA ILE A 144 6.98 -3.78 9.31
C ILE A 144 8.48 -3.75 8.96
N LEU A 145 9.31 -3.09 9.77
CA LEU A 145 10.76 -3.04 9.56
C LEU A 145 11.40 -4.44 9.64
N ARG A 146 10.95 -5.30 10.57
CA ARG A 146 11.40 -6.71 10.67
C ARG A 146 11.01 -7.52 9.43
N TYR A 147 9.83 -7.26 8.87
CA TYR A 147 9.39 -7.87 7.62
C TYR A 147 10.25 -7.41 6.43
N LEU A 148 10.57 -6.12 6.34
CA LEU A 148 11.42 -5.57 5.29
C LEU A 148 12.84 -6.15 5.32
N LYS A 149 13.37 -6.44 6.51
CA LYS A 149 14.67 -7.11 6.69
C LYS A 149 14.70 -8.50 6.05
N PHE A 150 13.59 -9.25 6.02
CA PHE A 150 13.56 -10.58 5.41
C PHE A 150 14.00 -10.56 3.94
N SER A 151 13.72 -9.46 3.23
CA SER A 151 14.05 -9.37 1.81
C SER A 151 14.24 -7.92 1.36
N PRO A 152 15.39 -7.29 1.68
CA PRO A 152 15.61 -5.87 1.34
C PRO A 152 15.64 -5.64 -0.18
N GLY A 153 16.14 -6.60 -0.96
CA GLY A 153 16.27 -6.50 -2.41
C GLY A 153 15.03 -6.81 -3.25
N LYS A 154 13.86 -7.08 -2.64
CA LYS A 154 12.60 -7.27 -3.36
C LYS A 154 12.00 -5.90 -3.73
N GLY A 155 11.47 -5.80 -4.94
CA GLY A 155 10.82 -4.58 -5.46
C GLY A 155 10.00 -4.93 -6.70
N LEU A 156 9.44 -3.91 -7.35
CA LEU A 156 8.68 -4.07 -8.58
C LEU A 156 9.55 -4.51 -9.76
N LEU A 157 9.02 -5.43 -10.54
CA LEU A 157 9.59 -5.91 -11.80
C LEU A 157 8.73 -5.37 -12.94
N PHE A 158 9.33 -4.58 -13.82
CA PHE A 158 8.68 -4.11 -15.03
C PHE A 158 9.19 -4.90 -16.24
N SER A 159 8.26 -5.51 -16.96
CA SER A 159 8.50 -6.34 -18.15
C SER A 159 7.78 -5.76 -19.37
N LYS A 160 8.39 -5.86 -20.54
CA LYS A 160 7.75 -5.44 -21.79
C LYS A 160 6.83 -6.54 -22.29
N ASN A 161 5.52 -6.35 -22.17
CA ASN A 161 4.54 -7.36 -22.57
C ASN A 161 3.98 -7.14 -24.00
N GLY A 162 4.59 -6.26 -24.80
CA GLY A 162 4.21 -6.01 -26.20
C GLY A 162 2.91 -5.22 -26.39
N HIS A 163 2.29 -4.74 -25.31
CA HIS A 163 1.06 -3.96 -25.34
C HIS A 163 1.05 -2.90 -24.23
N LEU A 164 0.21 -1.87 -24.39
CA LEU A 164 0.02 -0.78 -23.41
C LEU A 164 -1.43 -0.76 -22.86
N ARG A 165 -2.09 -1.92 -22.78
CA ARG A 165 -3.44 -2.00 -22.21
C ARG A 165 -3.42 -1.59 -20.74
N ILE A 166 -4.44 -0.83 -20.35
CA ILE A 166 -4.63 -0.38 -18.98
C ILE A 166 -5.68 -1.27 -18.34
N ASN A 167 -5.34 -1.92 -17.24
CA ASN A 167 -6.25 -2.73 -16.45
C ASN A 167 -6.31 -2.13 -15.04
N ALA A 168 -7.45 -1.58 -14.66
CA ALA A 168 -7.68 -1.08 -13.31
C ALA A 168 -8.64 -2.01 -12.58
N SER A 169 -8.34 -2.32 -11.33
CA SER A 169 -9.27 -2.98 -10.42
C SER A 169 -9.48 -2.08 -9.22
N THR A 170 -10.71 -2.09 -8.71
CA THR A 170 -11.08 -1.36 -7.51
C THR A 170 -11.86 -2.30 -6.60
N ASP A 171 -11.61 -2.16 -5.31
CA ASP A 171 -12.35 -2.84 -4.26
C ASP A 171 -12.78 -1.79 -3.22
N ALA A 172 -13.88 -2.06 -2.53
CA ALA A 172 -14.31 -1.22 -1.42
C ALA A 172 -14.97 -2.07 -0.34
N ASP A 173 -14.60 -1.82 0.91
CA ASP A 173 -15.30 -2.36 2.07
C ASP A 173 -16.34 -1.38 2.58
N TRP A 174 -17.39 -1.91 3.21
CA TRP A 174 -18.43 -1.10 3.84
C TRP A 174 -18.21 -1.08 5.34
N THR A 175 -18.02 0.12 5.90
CA THR A 175 -17.82 0.34 7.35
C THR A 175 -16.65 -0.44 7.97
N GLY A 176 -15.62 -0.76 7.19
CA GLY A 176 -14.51 -1.62 7.63
C GLY A 176 -13.64 -1.04 8.73
N ASN A 177 -13.68 0.27 8.96
CA ASN A 177 -12.97 0.88 10.09
C ASN A 177 -13.80 0.77 11.38
N ILE A 178 -13.25 0.10 12.40
CA ILE A 178 -13.90 -0.11 13.70
C ILE A 178 -14.14 1.23 14.42
N SER A 179 -13.22 2.19 14.31
CA SER A 179 -13.29 3.44 15.08
C SER A 179 -14.27 4.47 14.52
N ASP A 180 -14.26 4.70 13.21
CA ASP A 180 -15.07 5.76 12.57
C ASP A 180 -16.15 5.23 11.61
N ARG A 181 -16.27 3.90 11.46
CA ARG A 181 -17.20 3.21 10.55
C ARG A 181 -17.09 3.70 9.10
N ARG A 182 -15.95 4.26 8.71
CA ARG A 182 -15.74 4.68 7.32
C ARG A 182 -15.46 3.47 6.44
N SER A 183 -15.95 3.59 5.22
CA SER A 183 -15.68 2.67 4.11
C SER A 183 -14.30 2.97 3.54
N THR A 184 -13.58 1.93 3.16
CA THR A 184 -12.28 2.05 2.52
C THR A 184 -12.38 1.52 1.11
N SER A 185 -11.84 2.29 0.16
CA SER A 185 -11.60 1.82 -1.18
C SER A 185 -10.11 1.61 -1.42
N GLY A 186 -9.78 0.52 -2.12
CA GLY A 186 -8.48 0.29 -2.72
C GLY A 186 -8.64 0.23 -4.23
N TYR A 187 -7.60 0.62 -4.94
CA TYR A 187 -7.50 0.38 -6.37
C TYR A 187 -6.07 -0.01 -6.70
N PHE A 188 -5.92 -0.74 -7.79
CA PHE A 188 -4.62 -0.96 -8.40
C PHE A 188 -4.76 -0.88 -9.91
N MET A 189 -3.68 -0.45 -10.58
CA MET A 189 -3.63 -0.26 -12.01
C MET A 189 -2.43 -0.97 -12.61
N PHE A 190 -2.69 -1.77 -13.64
CA PHE A 190 -1.68 -2.34 -14.50
C PHE A 190 -1.63 -1.58 -15.82
N VAL A 191 -0.43 -1.28 -16.30
CA VAL A 191 -0.19 -0.75 -17.64
C VAL A 191 0.70 -1.74 -18.37
N GLY A 192 0.23 -2.25 -19.51
CA GLY A 192 0.97 -3.24 -20.30
C GLY A 192 1.39 -4.45 -19.47
N GLY A 193 0.54 -4.91 -18.55
CA GLY A 193 0.79 -6.02 -17.64
C GLY A 193 1.74 -5.75 -16.45
N ASN A 194 2.16 -4.50 -16.22
CA ASN A 194 2.97 -4.13 -15.05
C ASN A 194 2.17 -3.32 -14.05
N LEU A 195 2.32 -3.62 -12.76
CA LEU A 195 1.67 -2.90 -11.67
C LEU A 195 2.31 -1.51 -11.51
N VAL A 196 1.47 -0.48 -11.56
CA VAL A 196 1.88 0.93 -11.43
C VAL A 196 1.43 1.50 -10.10
N THR A 197 0.20 1.24 -9.69
CA THR A 197 -0.42 1.77 -8.47
C THR A 197 -1.26 0.70 -7.82
#